data_AF-A0A845G7W4-F1
#
_entry.id   AF-A0A845G7W4-F1
#
_cell.length_a   1.000
_cell.length_b   1.000
_cell.length_c   1.000
_cell.angle_alpha   90.00
_cell.angle_beta   90.00
_cell.angle_gamma   90.00
#
_symmetry.space_group_name_H-M   'P 1'
#
loop_
_entity.id
_entity.type
_entity.pdbx_description
1 polymer ?
#
loop_
_entity_poly.entity_id
_entity_poly.type
_entity_poly.pdbx_seq_one_letter_code
_entity_poly.pdbx_strand_id
1 'polypeptide(L)'
;MNHLRITAALAALLAAGAASADNISLRLSYADGRNGAVFSARHAEIGSFALTPDARSQAAGAQWRVVARDAQGAILHEVTVAGSQQRHVEVFNPRTGAIDISETVRQPTGSFEVSMPFDSATATIEVLPVQGASAKGMSAAVAAAPLASFDRAALARLAG
;
A
#
# COMPACT_ATOMS: atom_id res chain seq x y z
N MET A 1 -0.27 51.42 -4.65
CA MET A 1 -0.21 50.38 -5.71
C MET A 1 0.00 48.96 -5.11
N ASN A 2 -0.79 48.53 -4.12
CA ASN A 2 -0.58 47.22 -3.44
C ASN A 2 -1.82 46.30 -3.37
N HIS A 3 -3.01 46.75 -3.77
CA HIS A 3 -4.23 45.96 -3.61
C HIS A 3 -4.54 45.03 -4.81
N LEU A 4 -3.95 45.27 -5.99
CA LEU A 4 -4.14 44.40 -7.17
C LEU A 4 -3.31 43.10 -7.13
N ARG A 5 -2.24 43.06 -6.34
CA ARG A 5 -1.35 41.87 -6.28
C ARG A 5 -1.89 40.77 -5.36
N ILE A 6 -2.72 41.13 -4.37
CA ILE A 6 -3.22 40.20 -3.36
C ILE A 6 -4.39 39.35 -3.93
N THR A 7 -5.17 39.89 -4.86
CA THR A 7 -6.31 39.19 -5.48
C THR A 7 -5.89 38.08 -6.46
N ALA A 8 -4.76 38.23 -7.16
CA ALA A 8 -4.28 37.20 -8.09
C ALA A 8 -3.74 35.95 -7.37
N ALA A 9 -3.14 36.13 -6.18
CA ALA A 9 -2.61 35.01 -5.40
C ALA A 9 -3.72 34.13 -4.80
N LEU A 10 -4.87 34.71 -4.45
CA LEU A 10 -6.00 33.95 -3.89
C LEU A 10 -6.73 33.13 -4.96
N ALA A 11 -6.83 33.66 -6.19
CA ALA A 11 -7.42 32.93 -7.33
C ALA A 11 -6.55 31.74 -7.76
N ALA A 12 -5.22 31.84 -7.67
CA ALA A 12 -4.30 30.73 -7.93
C ALA A 12 -4.41 29.63 -6.87
N LEU A 13 -4.68 29.98 -5.61
CA LEU A 13 -4.84 29.01 -4.52
C LEU A 13 -6.19 28.26 -4.60
N LEU A 14 -7.23 28.90 -5.14
CA LEU A 14 -8.53 28.28 -5.42
C LEU A 14 -8.52 27.42 -6.71
N ALA A 15 -7.68 27.76 -7.69
CA ALA A 15 -7.46 26.93 -8.88
C ALA A 15 -6.60 25.68 -8.61
N ALA A 16 -5.85 25.66 -7.50
CA ALA A 16 -5.16 24.46 -7.03
C ALA A 16 -6.11 23.43 -6.36
N GLY A 17 -7.40 23.76 -6.22
CA GLY A 17 -8.39 22.99 -5.45
C GLY A 17 -9.13 21.88 -6.18
N ALA A 18 -8.81 21.53 -7.43
CA ALA A 18 -9.57 20.50 -8.16
C ALA A 18 -8.78 19.72 -9.22
N ALA A 19 -7.46 19.51 -9.01
CA ALA A 19 -6.88 18.29 -9.54
C ALA A 19 -7.40 17.15 -8.66
N SER A 20 -8.63 16.69 -8.91
CA SER A 20 -9.09 15.39 -8.41
C SER A 20 -8.25 14.37 -9.16
N ALA A 21 -7.01 14.16 -8.69
CA ALA A 21 -6.22 13.03 -9.10
C ALA A 21 -7.07 11.81 -8.79
N ASP A 22 -7.44 11.07 -9.83
CA ASP A 22 -8.12 9.79 -9.66
C ASP A 22 -7.22 8.91 -8.82
N ASN A 23 -7.73 8.47 -7.68
CA ASN A 23 -7.06 7.48 -6.84
C ASN A 23 -7.72 6.13 -7.09
N ILE A 24 -7.00 5.07 -6.76
CA ILE A 24 -7.51 3.71 -6.89
C ILE A 24 -7.54 3.05 -5.52
N SER A 25 -8.71 2.56 -5.09
CA SER A 25 -8.79 1.60 -4.00
C SER A 25 -8.51 0.20 -4.57
N LEU A 26 -7.50 -0.47 -4.02
CA LEU A 26 -7.05 -1.79 -4.45
C LEU A 26 -7.18 -2.79 -3.33
N ARG A 27 -7.98 -3.82 -3.57
CA ARG A 27 -8.01 -5.00 -2.71
C ARG A 27 -7.05 -6.05 -3.24
N LEU A 28 -5.95 -6.23 -2.52
CA LEU A 28 -4.93 -7.24 -2.83
C LEU A 28 -5.14 -8.46 -1.95
N SER A 29 -5.11 -9.65 -2.55
CA SER A 29 -5.02 -10.91 -1.82
C SER A 29 -3.60 -11.45 -1.88
N TYR A 30 -3.18 -12.13 -0.83
CA TYR A 30 -1.92 -12.84 -0.77
C TYR A 30 -2.13 -14.31 -0.45
N ALA A 31 -1.23 -15.15 -0.96
CA ALA A 31 -1.11 -16.55 -0.61
C ALA A 31 0.38 -16.93 -0.52
N ASP A 32 0.74 -17.80 0.40
CA ASP A 32 2.09 -18.34 0.50
C ASP A 32 2.36 -19.27 -0.68
N GLY A 33 3.26 -18.85 -1.57
CA GLY A 33 3.77 -19.65 -2.67
C GLY A 33 5.07 -20.36 -2.32
N ARG A 34 5.56 -21.18 -3.26
CA ARG A 34 6.82 -21.93 -3.12
C ARG A 34 8.03 -21.05 -2.85
N ASN A 35 8.04 -19.83 -3.41
CA ASN A 35 9.17 -18.89 -3.35
C ASN A 35 8.85 -17.61 -2.56
N GLY A 36 7.80 -17.60 -1.74
CA GLY A 36 7.34 -16.43 -0.98
C GLY A 36 5.88 -16.08 -1.24
N ALA A 37 5.44 -14.96 -0.66
CA ALA A 37 4.07 -14.47 -0.83
C ALA A 37 3.79 -14.11 -2.30
N VAL A 38 2.70 -14.65 -2.84
CA VAL A 38 2.18 -14.33 -4.17
C VAL A 38 0.96 -13.44 -4.00
N PHE A 39 0.92 -12.33 -4.73
CA PHE A 39 -0.18 -11.37 -4.65
C PHE A 39 -1.02 -11.38 -5.90
N SER A 40 -2.31 -11.14 -5.74
CA SER A 40 -3.22 -10.89 -6.86
C SER A 40 -4.19 -9.77 -6.50
N ALA A 41 -4.42 -8.86 -7.45
CA ALA A 41 -5.46 -7.85 -7.35
C ALA A 41 -6.83 -8.54 -7.52
N ARG A 42 -7.70 -8.39 -6.53
CA ARG A 42 -9.03 -9.01 -6.50
C ARG A 42 -10.14 -8.04 -6.85
N HIS A 43 -9.93 -6.78 -6.51
CA HIS A 43 -10.86 -5.70 -6.79
C HIS A 43 -10.09 -4.39 -6.92
N ALA A 44 -10.58 -3.52 -7.78
CA ALA A 44 -10.10 -2.17 -7.95
C ALA A 44 -11.31 -1.24 -8.15
N GLU A 45 -11.24 -0.05 -7.59
CA GLU A 45 -12.22 1.01 -7.81
C GLU A 45 -11.49 2.33 -7.99
N ILE A 46 -11.85 3.10 -9.02
CA ILE A 46 -11.24 4.41 -9.32
C ILE A 46 -12.19 5.51 -8.88
N GLY A 47 -11.68 6.47 -8.11
CA GLY A 47 -12.48 7.58 -7.62
C GLY A 47 -11.70 8.51 -6.69
N SER A 48 -12.43 9.37 -5.98
CA SER A 48 -11.86 10.36 -5.06
C SER A 48 -11.57 9.76 -3.67
N PHE A 49 -10.79 8.69 -3.61
CA PHE A 49 -10.37 8.05 -2.35
C PHE A 49 -9.29 8.87 -1.64
N ALA A 50 -9.28 8.86 -0.30
CA ALA A 50 -8.13 9.36 0.44
C ALA A 50 -6.95 8.38 0.29
N LEU A 51 -5.74 8.88 0.04
CA LEU A 51 -4.55 8.04 -0.04
C LEU A 51 -4.31 7.34 1.30
N THR A 52 -3.93 6.06 1.25
CA THR A 52 -3.55 5.36 2.47
C THR A 52 -2.25 5.97 3.02
N PRO A 53 -2.22 6.37 4.30
CA PRO A 53 -1.03 6.92 4.92
C PRO A 53 0.02 5.83 5.14
N ASP A 54 1.29 6.20 5.07
CA ASP A 54 2.37 5.25 5.31
C ASP A 54 2.56 4.95 6.80
N ALA A 55 2.38 3.69 7.19
CA ALA A 55 2.44 3.23 8.59
C ALA A 55 3.85 2.79 9.04
N ARG A 56 4.93 3.30 8.41
CA ARG A 56 6.35 2.92 8.62
C ARG A 56 6.80 2.67 10.07
N SER A 57 6.12 3.20 11.08
CA SER A 57 6.53 3.16 12.48
C SER A 57 5.74 2.25 13.43
N GLN A 58 4.68 1.53 12.99
CA GLN A 58 3.73 0.94 13.97
C GLN A 58 3.39 -0.55 13.85
N ALA A 59 3.85 -1.28 12.83
CA ALA A 59 3.48 -2.70 12.70
C ALA A 59 4.61 -3.64 13.16
N ALA A 60 4.39 -4.38 14.25
CA ALA A 60 5.23 -5.52 14.61
C ALA A 60 4.99 -6.68 13.63
N GLY A 61 6.06 -7.36 13.17
CA GLY A 61 5.98 -8.53 12.29
C GLY A 61 6.46 -8.30 10.86
N ALA A 62 6.13 -9.25 9.97
CA ALA A 62 6.42 -9.12 8.55
C ALA A 62 5.70 -7.89 7.97
N GLN A 63 6.29 -7.22 6.99
CA GLN A 63 5.72 -6.04 6.35
C GLN A 63 5.92 -6.11 4.83
N TRP A 64 4.99 -5.52 4.09
CA TRP A 64 5.10 -5.31 2.65
C TRP A 64 5.02 -3.83 2.34
N ARG A 65 5.66 -3.42 1.24
CA ARG A 65 5.56 -2.06 0.73
C ARG A 65 4.74 -2.08 -0.55
N VAL A 66 3.72 -1.25 -0.64
CA VAL A 66 3.00 -1.00 -1.87
C VAL A 66 3.45 0.35 -2.42
N VAL A 67 3.91 0.36 -3.66
CA VAL A 67 4.54 1.52 -4.29
C VAL A 67 3.85 1.82 -5.61
N ALA A 68 3.40 3.06 -5.78
CA ALA A 68 2.98 3.57 -7.08
C ALA A 68 4.16 4.25 -7.76
N ARG A 69 4.41 3.92 -9.02
CA ARG A 69 5.50 4.48 -9.82
C ARG A 69 5.00 5.12 -11.10
N ASP A 70 5.77 6.11 -11.58
CA ASP A 70 5.61 6.64 -12.93
C ASP A 70 6.29 5.76 -13.99
N ALA A 71 6.17 6.17 -15.26
CA ALA A 71 6.73 5.44 -16.40
C ALA A 71 8.27 5.43 -16.42
N GLN A 72 8.91 6.34 -15.69
CA GLN A 72 10.35 6.45 -15.52
C GLN A 72 10.85 5.65 -14.32
N GLY A 73 9.94 5.07 -13.53
CA GLY A 73 10.23 4.28 -12.34
C GLY A 73 10.38 5.12 -11.06
N ALA A 74 10.10 6.43 -11.09
CA ALA A 74 10.10 7.26 -9.89
C ALA A 74 8.91 6.91 -9.00
N ILE A 75 9.11 6.95 -7.69
CA ILE A 75 8.07 6.63 -6.70
C ILE A 75 7.18 7.86 -6.53
N LEU A 76 5.89 7.70 -6.82
CA LEU A 76 4.86 8.72 -6.63
C LEU A 76 4.27 8.64 -5.23
N HIS A 77 4.03 7.43 -4.74
CA HIS A 77 3.50 7.17 -3.40
C HIS A 77 3.96 5.81 -2.89
N GLU A 78 4.09 5.68 -1.58
CA GLU A 78 4.53 4.46 -0.91
C GLU A 78 3.76 4.27 0.39
N VAL A 79 3.34 3.03 0.64
CA VAL A 79 2.63 2.63 1.84
C VAL A 79 3.22 1.33 2.38
N THR A 80 3.53 1.31 3.67
CA THR A 80 3.87 0.09 4.40
C THR A 80 2.61 -0.56 4.95
N VAL A 81 2.38 -1.83 4.60
CA VAL A 81 1.25 -2.62 5.08
C VAL A 81 1.78 -3.74 5.98
N ALA A 82 1.09 -3.97 7.10
CA ALA A 82 1.41 -5.09 7.98
C ALA A 82 1.18 -6.41 7.22
N GLY A 83 2.21 -7.25 7.20
CA GLY A 83 2.15 -8.60 6.67
C GLY A 83 1.38 -9.49 7.65
N SER A 84 0.09 -9.69 7.39
CA SER A 84 -0.80 -10.54 8.19
C SER A 84 -0.59 -12.05 7.97
N GLN A 85 0.64 -12.46 7.65
CA GLN A 85 1.00 -13.89 7.56
C GLN A 85 1.04 -14.59 8.92
N GLN A 86 0.86 -13.84 10.00
CA GLN A 86 0.76 -14.34 11.36
C GLN A 86 -0.47 -13.74 12.01
N ARG A 87 -1.21 -14.57 12.75
CA ARG A 87 -2.40 -14.16 13.49
C ARG A 87 -2.26 -14.61 14.94
N HIS A 88 -2.49 -13.69 15.86
CA HIS A 88 -2.65 -14.02 17.27
C HIS A 88 -4.05 -14.61 17.51
N VAL A 89 -4.11 -15.75 18.18
CA VAL A 89 -5.34 -16.46 18.50
C VAL A 89 -5.40 -16.67 20.00
N GLU A 90 -6.53 -16.30 20.58
CA GLU A 90 -6.84 -16.53 21.98
C GLU A 90 -8.14 -17.32 22.09
N VAL A 91 -8.16 -18.32 22.97
CA VAL A 91 -9.37 -19.07 23.31
C VAL A 91 -9.79 -18.71 24.72
N PHE A 92 -10.89 -17.95 24.81
CA PHE A 92 -11.48 -17.53 26.07
C PHE A 92 -12.44 -18.61 26.59
N ASN A 93 -12.28 -18.98 27.86
CA ASN A 93 -13.18 -19.88 28.57
C ASN A 93 -14.22 -19.07 29.36
N PRO A 94 -15.48 -19.04 28.92
CA PRO A 94 -16.50 -18.20 29.56
C PRO A 94 -16.92 -18.73 30.94
N ARG A 95 -16.63 -19.99 31.29
CA ARG A 95 -17.00 -20.57 32.58
C ARG A 95 -16.01 -20.19 33.68
N THR A 96 -14.73 -20.10 33.34
CA THR A 96 -13.64 -19.81 34.30
C THR A 96 -13.15 -18.37 34.20
N GLY A 97 -13.46 -17.67 33.11
CA GLY A 97 -12.93 -16.33 32.82
C GLY A 97 -11.46 -16.33 32.39
N ALA A 98 -10.85 -17.50 32.20
CA ALA A 98 -9.46 -17.64 31.81
C ALA A 98 -9.27 -17.67 30.29
N ILE A 99 -8.05 -17.36 29.83
CA ILE A 99 -7.60 -17.63 28.47
C ILE A 99 -6.87 -18.97 28.51
N ASP A 100 -7.44 -19.99 27.85
CA ASP A 100 -6.90 -21.36 27.86
C ASP A 100 -5.80 -21.54 26.80
N ILE A 101 -5.86 -20.77 25.71
CA ILE A 101 -4.88 -20.79 24.61
C ILE A 101 -4.53 -19.35 24.22
N SER A 102 -3.24 -19.07 24.05
CA SER A 102 -2.73 -17.81 23.51
C SER A 102 -1.51 -18.13 22.64
N GLU A 103 -1.68 -18.09 21.32
CA GLU A 103 -0.62 -18.46 20.37
C GLU A 103 -0.67 -17.65 19.07
N THR A 104 0.50 -17.52 18.43
CA THR A 104 0.62 -16.93 17.10
C THR A 104 0.66 -18.05 16.06
N VAL A 105 -0.37 -18.12 15.21
CA VAL A 105 -0.45 -19.11 14.13
C VAL A 105 -0.11 -18.49 12.77
N ARG A 106 0.44 -19.31 11.87
CA ARG A 106 0.68 -18.90 10.48
C ARG A 106 -0.64 -18.79 9.73
N GLN A 107 -0.84 -17.66 9.07
CA GLN A 107 -1.97 -17.41 8.18
C GLN A 107 -1.46 -17.36 6.72
N PRO A 108 -1.55 -18.48 5.98
CA PRO A 108 -0.92 -18.59 4.66
C PRO A 108 -1.66 -17.81 3.57
N THR A 109 -2.86 -17.30 3.84
CA THR A 109 -3.65 -16.53 2.87
C THR A 109 -4.40 -15.39 3.57
N GLY A 110 -4.63 -14.31 2.84
CA GLY A 110 -5.43 -13.19 3.32
C GLY A 110 -5.60 -12.10 2.27
N SER A 111 -6.12 -10.96 2.70
CA SER A 111 -6.27 -9.78 1.85
C SER A 111 -6.11 -8.49 2.65
N PHE A 112 -5.71 -7.43 1.97
CA PHE A 112 -5.68 -6.08 2.50
C PHE A 112 -6.11 -5.09 1.42
N GLU A 113 -6.44 -3.87 1.83
CA GLU A 113 -6.86 -2.79 0.95
C GLU A 113 -5.92 -1.60 1.08
N VAL A 114 -5.59 -0.99 -0.05
CA VAL A 114 -4.76 0.22 -0.13
C VAL A 114 -5.31 1.17 -1.17
N SER A 115 -5.30 2.45 -0.85
CA SER A 115 -5.63 3.53 -1.77
C SER A 115 -4.35 4.19 -2.27
N MET A 116 -4.13 4.14 -3.57
CA MET A 116 -2.93 4.61 -4.26
C MET A 116 -3.28 5.70 -5.28
N PRO A 117 -2.33 6.59 -5.66
CA PRO A 117 -2.54 7.48 -6.79
C PRO A 117 -2.78 6.68 -8.06
N PHE A 118 -3.66 7.17 -8.94
CA PHE A 118 -4.02 6.52 -10.21
C PHE A 118 -4.33 7.50 -11.35
N ASP A 119 -3.74 8.69 -11.27
CA ASP A 119 -3.79 9.68 -12.33
C ASP A 119 -2.98 9.25 -13.56
N SER A 120 -2.86 10.14 -14.55
CA SER A 120 -2.10 9.86 -15.77
C SER A 120 -0.60 9.67 -15.55
N ALA A 121 -0.05 10.10 -14.41
CA ALA A 121 1.36 9.92 -14.09
C ALA A 121 1.63 8.51 -13.55
N THR A 122 0.62 7.83 -13.00
CA THR A 122 0.79 6.48 -12.44
C THR A 122 0.88 5.43 -13.55
N ALA A 123 2.02 4.75 -13.67
CA ALA A 123 2.25 3.70 -14.64
C ALA A 123 2.08 2.30 -14.04
N THR A 124 2.62 2.06 -12.84
CA THR A 124 2.57 0.76 -12.18
C THR A 124 2.31 0.89 -10.69
N ILE A 125 1.69 -0.14 -10.12
CA ILE A 125 1.60 -0.34 -8.67
C ILE A 125 2.26 -1.69 -8.34
N GLU A 126 3.22 -1.66 -7.43
CA GLU A 126 4.09 -2.79 -7.11
C GLU A 126 3.99 -3.16 -5.63
N VAL A 127 4.09 -4.46 -5.34
CA VAL A 127 4.26 -4.96 -3.98
C VAL A 127 5.71 -5.40 -3.81
N LEU A 128 6.43 -4.79 -2.88
CA LEU A 128 7.83 -5.07 -2.58
C LEU A 128 7.96 -5.73 -1.20
N PRO A 129 8.97 -6.58 -0.97
CA PRO A 129 9.31 -7.01 0.38
C PRO A 129 9.88 -5.82 1.16
N VAL A 130 9.59 -5.72 2.46
CA VAL A 130 10.39 -4.86 3.34
C VAL A 130 11.73 -5.56 3.56
N GLN A 131 12.81 -4.98 3.03
CA GLN A 131 14.16 -5.45 3.35
C GLN A 131 14.38 -5.23 4.85
N GLY A 132 14.42 -6.32 5.62
CA GLY A 132 14.75 -6.25 7.03
C GLY A 132 16.07 -5.52 7.23
N ALA A 133 16.16 -4.69 8.25
CA ALA A 133 17.31 -3.84 8.59
C ALA A 133 18.59 -4.61 9.00
N SER A 134 18.78 -5.84 8.52
CA SER A 134 19.92 -6.70 8.84
C SER A 134 21.02 -6.71 7.76
N ALA A 135 20.84 -6.04 6.63
CA ALA A 135 21.90 -5.89 5.62
C ALA A 135 22.78 -4.65 5.90
N LYS A 136 23.40 -4.60 7.09
CA LYS A 136 24.43 -3.61 7.40
C LYS A 136 25.73 -4.04 6.72
N GLY A 137 25.89 -3.64 5.46
CA GLY A 137 27.16 -3.78 4.74
C GLY A 137 27.10 -4.69 3.53
N MET A 138 26.39 -4.26 2.48
CA MET A 138 26.87 -4.49 1.12
C MET A 138 26.39 -3.31 0.27
N SER A 139 27.32 -2.67 -0.42
CA SER A 139 27.09 -1.56 -1.34
C SER A 139 25.99 -1.84 -2.35
N ALA A 140 25.26 -0.77 -2.68
CA ALA A 140 24.24 -0.65 -3.71
C ALA A 140 22.97 -1.47 -3.45
N ALA A 141 21.88 -0.74 -3.23
CA ALA A 141 20.52 -1.25 -3.28
C ALA A 141 20.29 -2.00 -4.60
N VAL A 142 20.46 -3.32 -4.58
CA VAL A 142 19.73 -4.17 -5.52
C VAL A 142 18.28 -3.97 -5.12
N ALA A 143 17.57 -3.14 -5.89
CA ALA A 143 16.14 -2.96 -5.72
C ALA A 143 15.51 -4.35 -5.68
N ALA A 144 14.95 -4.73 -4.54
CA ALA A 144 14.32 -6.03 -4.41
C ALA A 144 13.30 -6.17 -5.54
N ALA A 145 13.37 -7.26 -6.29
CA ALA A 145 12.39 -7.53 -7.33
C ALA A 145 10.98 -7.48 -6.74
N PRO A 146 10.00 -6.88 -7.44
CA PRO A 146 8.64 -6.83 -6.95
C PRO A 146 8.08 -8.24 -6.79
N LEU A 147 7.39 -8.46 -5.66
CA LEU A 147 6.60 -9.68 -5.39
C LEU A 147 5.39 -9.76 -6.31
N ALA A 148 4.86 -8.60 -6.71
CA ALA A 148 3.87 -8.43 -7.76
C ALA A 148 3.98 -7.03 -8.37
N SER A 149 3.64 -6.93 -9.64
CA SER A 149 3.53 -5.65 -10.36
C SER A 149 2.22 -5.65 -11.14
N PHE A 150 1.48 -4.56 -11.03
CA PHE A 150 0.22 -4.34 -11.70
C PHE A 150 0.34 -3.09 -12.56
N ASP A 151 0.26 -3.25 -13.88
CA ASP A 151 0.29 -2.12 -14.79
C ASP A 151 -1.07 -1.38 -14.79
N ARG A 152 -1.02 -0.11 -15.20
CA ARG A 152 -2.21 0.76 -15.25
C ARG A 152 -3.34 0.16 -16.08
N ALA A 153 -3.05 -0.48 -17.21
CA ALA A 153 -4.09 -1.00 -18.10
C ALA A 153 -4.81 -2.21 -17.49
N ALA A 154 -4.08 -3.07 -16.77
CA ALA A 154 -4.62 -4.21 -16.04
C ALA A 154 -5.52 -3.74 -14.88
N LEU A 155 -5.10 -2.71 -14.14
CA LEU A 155 -5.88 -2.14 -13.04
C LEU A 155 -7.12 -1.39 -13.53
N ALA A 156 -7.00 -0.62 -14.62
CA ALA A 156 -8.14 0.06 -15.22
C ALA A 156 -9.19 -0.94 -15.74
N ARG A 157 -8.75 -2.08 -16.29
CA ARG A 157 -9.65 -3.18 -16.69
C ARG A 157 -10.31 -3.88 -15.50
N LEU A 158 -9.64 -3.93 -14.35
CA LEU A 158 -10.20 -4.52 -13.14
C LEU A 158 -11.25 -3.60 -12.47
N ALA A 159 -11.15 -2.29 -12.70
CA ALA A 159 -12.01 -1.28 -12.10
C ALA A 159 -13.28 -0.93 -12.90
N GLY A 160 -13.37 -1.37 -14.16
CA GLY A 160 -14.53 -1.16 -15.05
C GLY A 160 -15.24 -2.47 -15.37
#